data_AF-A0A3Z6GCN7-F1
#
_entry.id   AF-A0A3Z6GCN7-F1
#
_cell.length_a   1.000
_cell.length_b   1.000
_cell.length_c   1.000
_cell.angle_alpha   90.00
_cell.angle_beta   90.00
_cell.angle_gamma   90.00
#
_symmetry.space_group_name_H-M   'P 1'
#
loop_
_entity.id
_entity.type
_entity.pdbx_description
1 polymer ?
#
loop_
_entity_poly.entity_id
_entity_poly.type
_entity_poly.pdbx_seq_one_letter_code
_entity_poly.pdbx_strand_id
1 'polypeptide(L)'
;MDDFHYSAEAENVMNLFYQAEAMVYVEGPDDICFWEIIFNKASSLKVEIKDVGGCEELKKYIDRVTDEDLQIIIACDADFTTFENEENADSRIVKTYGHSIENTFIDKTGIYKAIKTLGKLPQKIMNDVNVDSWTEDFYTKMEPLIKLDIYNHIYRKGISVIGDSADRFMKSRKSNEICEQKITSYKNTIIEKLGVEPDNIDSSFKSKSIEYRKWLRGHFLFSAVHRYISTTAEKNGKKVSLSYESLYSNLMNTFESNFTNTHIEFNHYHEKIKAINMPHEMK
;
A
#
# COMPACT_ATOMS: atom_id res chain seq x y z
N MET A 1 31.00 0.59 2.16
CA MET A 1 30.80 1.04 3.55
C MET A 1 30.39 -0.20 4.29
N ASP A 2 31.06 -0.53 5.39
CA ASP A 2 30.71 -1.72 6.16
C ASP A 2 29.27 -1.59 6.65
N ASP A 3 28.42 -2.53 6.26
CA ASP A 3 27.04 -2.65 6.72
C ASP A 3 27.07 -2.95 8.21
N PHE A 4 26.84 -1.91 9.02
CA PHE A 4 26.83 -2.03 10.47
C PHE A 4 25.46 -2.55 10.92
N HIS A 5 25.33 -3.86 10.99
CA HIS A 5 24.22 -4.52 11.67
C HIS A 5 24.65 -4.95 13.07
N TYR A 6 23.76 -4.83 14.05
CA TYR A 6 24.00 -5.44 15.35
C TYR A 6 23.96 -6.97 15.22
N SER A 7 24.68 -7.67 16.11
CA SER A 7 24.61 -9.12 16.18
C SER A 7 23.18 -9.58 16.53
N ALA A 8 22.81 -10.81 16.19
CA ALA A 8 21.49 -11.34 16.49
C ALA A 8 21.16 -11.24 17.99
N GLU A 9 22.13 -11.48 18.87
CA GLU A 9 21.93 -11.36 20.31
C GLU A 9 21.60 -9.93 20.75
N ALA A 10 22.24 -8.94 20.13
CA ALA A 10 21.99 -7.53 20.44
C ALA A 10 20.64 -7.06 19.90
N GLU A 11 20.24 -7.50 18.71
CA GLU A 11 18.90 -7.21 18.15
C GLU A 11 17.79 -7.87 18.99
N ASN A 12 17.99 -9.12 19.43
CA ASN A 12 17.00 -9.89 20.19
C ASN A 12 16.67 -9.32 21.59
N VAL A 13 17.49 -8.41 22.11
CA VAL A 13 17.25 -7.72 23.38
C VAL A 13 16.92 -6.23 23.21
N MET A 14 16.85 -5.74 21.96
CA MET A 14 16.63 -4.33 21.66
C MET A 14 15.28 -3.83 22.19
N ASN A 15 14.24 -4.66 22.11
CA ASN A 15 12.90 -4.40 22.63
C ASN A 15 12.91 -3.97 24.12
N LEU A 16 13.83 -4.52 24.93
CA LEU A 16 13.95 -4.19 26.36
C LEU A 16 14.34 -2.72 26.59
N PHE A 17 15.15 -2.13 25.72
CA PHE A 17 15.53 -0.71 25.81
C PHE A 17 14.33 0.21 25.58
N TYR A 18 13.44 -0.18 24.67
CA TYR A 18 12.22 0.57 24.33
C TYR A 18 11.02 0.21 25.22
N GLN A 19 11.19 -0.72 26.16
CA GLN A 19 10.10 -1.24 27.00
C GLN A 19 8.94 -1.83 26.17
N ALA A 20 9.29 -2.41 25.02
CA ALA A 20 8.38 -3.08 24.10
C ALA A 20 8.48 -4.61 24.26
N GLU A 21 7.43 -5.32 23.86
CA GLU A 21 7.42 -6.79 23.79
C GLU A 21 8.15 -7.28 22.54
N ALA A 22 8.10 -6.54 21.43
CA ALA A 22 8.81 -6.85 20.19
C ALA A 22 9.25 -5.57 19.45
N MET A 23 10.30 -5.70 18.64
CA MET A 23 10.62 -4.70 17.62
C MET A 23 9.92 -5.04 16.31
N VAL A 24 9.39 -4.04 15.61
CA VAL A 24 8.82 -4.15 14.26
C VAL A 24 9.67 -3.34 13.30
N TYR A 25 10.22 -3.99 12.28
CA TYR A 25 11.09 -3.35 11.30
C TYR A 25 10.29 -3.12 10.01
N VAL A 26 10.32 -1.88 9.52
CA VAL A 26 9.56 -1.41 8.36
C VAL A 26 10.49 -0.78 7.33
N GLU A 27 10.04 -0.68 6.08
CA GLU A 27 10.87 -0.21 4.96
C GLU A 27 11.34 1.23 5.17
N GLY A 28 10.41 2.16 5.38
CA GLY A 28 10.69 3.58 5.45
C GLY A 28 9.87 4.33 6.50
N PRO A 29 10.11 5.65 6.63
CA PRO A 29 9.43 6.48 7.63
C PRO A 29 7.93 6.61 7.39
N ASP A 30 7.48 6.55 6.12
CA ASP A 30 6.06 6.62 5.74
C ASP A 30 5.26 5.40 6.25
N ASP A 31 5.92 4.28 6.53
CA ASP A 31 5.31 3.06 7.03
C ASP A 31 5.04 3.09 8.54
N ILE A 32 5.83 3.87 9.30
CA ILE A 32 5.81 3.85 10.77
C ILE A 32 4.40 4.13 11.29
N CYS A 33 3.83 5.27 10.89
CA CYS A 33 2.52 5.69 11.38
C CYS A 33 1.41 4.69 11.01
N PHE A 34 1.49 4.11 9.81
CA PHE A 34 0.56 3.08 9.38
C PHE A 34 0.63 1.84 10.29
N TRP A 35 1.84 1.29 10.48
CA TRP A 35 2.00 0.07 11.28
C TRP A 35 1.74 0.30 12.77
N GLU A 36 2.03 1.49 13.31
CA GLU A 36 1.64 1.85 14.68
C GLU A 36 0.12 1.77 14.86
N ILE A 37 -0.64 2.33 13.92
CA ILE A 37 -2.11 2.26 13.93
C ILE A 37 -2.57 0.80 13.88
N ILE A 38 -1.98 -0.01 13.00
CA ILE A 38 -2.32 -1.41 12.83
C ILE A 38 -2.06 -2.19 14.13
N PHE A 39 -0.86 -2.15 14.70
CA PHE A 39 -0.52 -2.91 15.91
C PHE A 39 -1.35 -2.46 17.12
N ASN A 40 -1.51 -1.15 17.32
CA ASN A 40 -2.27 -0.59 18.45
C ASN A 40 -3.75 -0.95 18.42
N LYS A 41 -4.34 -1.12 17.23
CA LYS A 41 -5.79 -1.36 17.09
C LYS A 41 -6.14 -2.82 16.85
N ALA A 42 -5.28 -3.55 16.14
CA ALA A 42 -5.51 -4.95 15.81
C ALA A 42 -4.91 -5.92 16.83
N SER A 43 -4.15 -5.46 17.82
CA SER A 43 -3.55 -6.33 18.84
C SER A 43 -3.35 -5.62 20.18
N SER A 44 -3.03 -6.38 21.23
CA SER A 44 -2.53 -5.85 22.50
C SER A 44 -1.00 -5.89 22.61
N LEU A 45 -0.31 -6.33 21.55
CA LEU A 45 1.14 -6.47 21.54
C LEU A 45 1.78 -5.09 21.55
N LYS A 46 2.58 -4.81 22.57
CA LYS A 46 3.35 -3.56 22.66
C LYS A 46 4.58 -3.67 21.79
N VAL A 47 4.63 -2.88 20.72
CA VAL A 47 5.73 -2.89 19.77
C VAL A 47 6.44 -1.54 19.72
N GLU A 48 7.73 -1.57 19.41
CA GLU A 48 8.48 -0.41 18.95
C GLU A 48 8.74 -0.56 17.45
N ILE A 49 8.44 0.46 16.65
CA ILE A 49 8.58 0.41 15.20
C ILE A 49 9.81 1.20 14.75
N LYS A 50 10.61 0.60 13.87
CA LYS A 50 11.87 1.18 13.37
C LYS A 50 11.94 1.09 11.86
N ASP A 51 12.24 2.21 11.20
CA ASP A 51 12.60 2.21 9.78
C ASP A 51 14.03 1.67 9.59
N VAL A 52 14.22 0.90 8.51
CA VAL A 52 15.52 0.32 8.17
C VAL A 52 16.23 1.03 7.01
N GLY A 53 15.58 2.02 6.39
CA GLY A 53 16.18 2.84 5.34
C GLY A 53 15.99 2.31 3.92
N GLY A 54 14.99 1.46 3.68
CA GLY A 54 14.57 1.03 2.35
C GLY A 54 14.47 -0.49 2.15
N CYS A 55 13.87 -0.87 1.02
CA CYS A 55 13.57 -2.27 0.66
C CYS A 55 14.79 -3.20 0.73
N GLU A 56 15.96 -2.75 0.25
CA GLU A 56 17.17 -3.58 0.25
C GLU A 56 17.70 -3.88 1.65
N GLU A 57 17.58 -2.93 2.59
CA GLU A 57 17.93 -3.18 3.99
C GLU A 57 16.90 -4.08 4.66
N LEU A 58 15.62 -3.91 4.35
CA LEU A 58 14.56 -4.75 4.92
C LEU A 58 14.69 -6.21 4.49
N LYS A 59 15.09 -6.47 3.23
CA LYS A 59 15.39 -7.81 2.73
C LYS A 59 16.48 -8.51 3.55
N LYS A 60 17.54 -7.80 3.95
CA LYS A 60 18.58 -8.38 4.83
C LYS A 60 17.99 -8.84 6.16
N TYR A 61 17.09 -8.07 6.76
CA TYR A 61 16.43 -8.49 8.00
C TYR A 61 15.45 -9.65 7.79
N ILE A 62 14.76 -9.73 6.65
CA ILE A 62 13.94 -10.89 6.29
C ILE A 62 14.78 -12.17 6.23
N ASP A 63 15.95 -12.10 5.58
CA ASP A 63 16.88 -13.24 5.50
C ASP A 63 17.37 -13.62 6.91
N ARG A 64 17.75 -12.65 7.74
CA ARG A 64 18.23 -12.88 9.12
C ARG A 64 17.16 -13.45 10.05
N VAL A 65 15.89 -13.07 9.91
CA VAL A 65 14.78 -13.69 10.65
C VAL A 65 14.72 -15.20 10.40
N THR A 66 14.98 -15.60 9.15
CA THR A 66 14.96 -16.99 8.73
C THR A 66 16.25 -17.74 9.09
N ASP A 67 17.41 -17.11 8.85
CA ASP A 67 18.72 -17.75 8.93
C ASP A 67 19.35 -17.69 10.35
N GLU A 68 19.08 -16.61 11.10
CA GLU A 68 19.66 -16.35 12.43
C GLU A 68 18.65 -16.51 13.57
N ASP A 69 17.39 -16.86 13.26
CA ASP A 69 16.26 -16.87 14.20
C ASP A 69 16.12 -15.53 14.96
N LEU A 70 16.15 -14.43 14.20
CA LEU A 70 16.03 -13.09 14.75
C LEU A 70 14.64 -12.86 15.36
N GLN A 71 14.61 -12.38 16.60
CA GLN A 71 13.41 -12.17 17.42
C GLN A 71 12.83 -10.78 17.18
N ILE A 72 12.54 -10.49 15.91
CA ILE A 72 11.87 -9.26 15.47
C ILE A 72 10.69 -9.61 14.58
N ILE A 73 9.83 -8.62 14.37
CA ILE A 73 8.73 -8.67 13.41
C ILE A 73 9.13 -7.83 12.20
N ILE A 74 8.88 -8.34 11.00
CA ILE A 74 8.98 -7.57 9.76
C ILE A 74 7.58 -7.15 9.34
N ALA A 75 7.36 -5.86 9.08
CA ALA A 75 6.10 -5.39 8.53
C ALA A 75 6.36 -4.64 7.22
N CYS A 76 5.76 -5.11 6.13
CA CYS A 76 6.07 -4.63 4.78
C CYS A 76 4.90 -4.69 3.80
N ASP A 77 5.05 -4.00 2.69
CA ASP A 77 4.15 -4.10 1.54
C ASP A 77 4.10 -5.54 0.99
N ALA A 78 2.92 -5.96 0.55
CA ALA A 78 2.74 -7.26 -0.08
C ALA A 78 3.27 -7.29 -1.53
N ASP A 79 3.38 -6.12 -2.16
CA ASP A 79 3.67 -5.94 -3.59
C ASP A 79 2.80 -6.87 -4.43
N PHE A 80 3.43 -7.83 -5.10
CA PHE A 80 2.79 -8.91 -5.85
C PHE A 80 3.22 -10.29 -5.34
N THR A 81 3.88 -10.36 -4.18
CA THR A 81 4.41 -11.61 -3.60
C THR A 81 3.31 -12.63 -3.30
N THR A 82 2.06 -12.18 -3.12
CA THR A 82 0.87 -13.06 -2.98
C THR A 82 0.60 -13.88 -4.25
N PHE A 83 1.13 -13.46 -5.40
CA PHE A 83 1.01 -14.18 -6.66
C PHE A 83 2.18 -15.11 -6.94
N GLU A 84 3.23 -15.06 -6.13
CA GLU A 84 4.38 -15.96 -6.20
C GLU A 84 4.05 -17.29 -5.51
N ASN A 85 4.70 -18.38 -5.92
CA ASN A 85 4.55 -19.69 -5.28
C ASN A 85 5.42 -19.83 -4.01
N GLU A 86 6.10 -18.76 -3.61
CA GLU A 86 7.00 -18.70 -2.46
C GLU A 86 6.27 -17.95 -1.34
N GLU A 87 5.47 -18.68 -0.57
CA GLU A 87 5.06 -18.17 0.75
C GLU A 87 6.31 -18.16 1.63
N ASN A 88 6.92 -16.99 1.82
CA ASN A 88 7.75 -16.76 3.00
C ASN A 88 6.86 -16.98 4.22
N ALA A 89 6.93 -18.20 4.74
CA ALA A 89 5.98 -18.77 5.68
C ALA A 89 6.24 -18.33 7.13
N ASP A 90 7.27 -17.50 7.36
CA ASP A 90 7.57 -17.05 8.71
C ASP A 90 6.46 -16.14 9.21
N SER A 91 5.84 -16.56 10.32
CA SER A 91 4.75 -15.83 10.96
C SER A 91 5.14 -14.42 11.42
N ARG A 92 6.44 -14.15 11.58
CA ARG A 92 6.99 -12.84 11.95
C ARG A 92 6.98 -11.84 10.79
N ILE A 93 6.68 -12.27 9.56
CA ILE A 93 6.58 -11.39 8.39
C ILE A 93 5.11 -11.05 8.15
N VAL A 94 4.71 -9.84 8.54
CA VAL A 94 3.37 -9.29 8.37
C VAL A 94 3.31 -8.42 7.11
N LYS A 95 2.48 -8.82 6.15
CA LYS A 95 2.29 -8.07 4.90
C LYS A 95 1.00 -7.28 4.88
N THR A 96 0.99 -6.17 4.14
CA THR A 96 -0.23 -5.40 3.85
C THR A 96 -1.31 -6.28 3.20
N TYR A 97 -2.57 -5.87 3.32
CA TYR A 97 -3.68 -6.63 2.75
C TYR A 97 -3.74 -6.57 1.22
N GLY A 98 -3.43 -5.40 0.66
CA GLY A 98 -3.21 -5.19 -0.76
C GLY A 98 -1.73 -4.97 -1.07
N HIS A 99 -1.45 -4.45 -2.26
CA HIS A 99 -0.09 -4.18 -2.76
C HIS A 99 0.74 -3.36 -1.77
N SER A 100 0.21 -2.26 -1.26
CA SER A 100 0.91 -1.39 -0.31
C SER A 100 0.01 -0.83 0.80
N ILE A 101 0.61 -0.08 1.72
CA ILE A 101 -0.11 0.64 2.78
C ILE A 101 -1.18 1.58 2.21
N GLU A 102 -0.95 2.23 1.07
CA GLU A 102 -1.94 3.13 0.43
C GLU A 102 -3.20 2.39 0.04
N ASN A 103 -3.11 1.13 -0.39
CA ASN A 103 -4.29 0.34 -0.73
C ASN A 103 -5.19 0.08 0.49
N THR A 104 -4.66 0.29 1.70
CA THR A 104 -5.37 0.13 2.98
C THR A 104 -5.85 1.48 3.52
N PHE A 105 -4.95 2.46 3.67
CA PHE A 105 -5.30 3.71 4.34
C PHE A 105 -6.09 4.69 3.45
N ILE A 106 -6.02 4.53 2.11
CA ILE A 106 -6.81 5.36 1.19
C ILE A 106 -8.19 4.75 1.03
N ASP A 107 -9.14 5.22 1.83
CA ASP A 107 -10.54 4.87 1.72
C ASP A 107 -11.40 6.03 1.18
N LYS A 108 -12.62 5.69 0.74
CA LYS A 108 -13.58 6.68 0.24
C LYS A 108 -13.94 7.76 1.26
N THR A 109 -13.92 7.42 2.55
CA THR A 109 -14.24 8.34 3.65
C THR A 109 -13.14 9.39 3.79
N GLY A 110 -11.88 8.97 3.73
CA GLY A 110 -10.67 9.78 3.72
C GLY A 110 -10.66 10.72 2.53
N ILE A 111 -10.92 10.21 1.32
CA ILE A 111 -11.03 11.04 0.12
C ILE A 111 -12.13 12.10 0.27
N TYR A 112 -13.34 11.71 0.70
CA TYR A 112 -14.45 12.63 0.89
C TYR A 112 -14.13 13.72 1.93
N LYS A 113 -13.56 13.32 3.08
CA LYS A 113 -13.15 14.26 4.13
C LYS A 113 -12.04 15.19 3.63
N ALA A 114 -11.04 14.68 2.92
CA ALA A 114 -9.95 15.47 2.36
C ALA A 114 -10.44 16.54 1.38
N ILE A 115 -11.37 16.20 0.48
CA ILE A 115 -12.02 17.17 -0.41
C ILE A 115 -12.70 18.28 0.40
N LYS A 116 -13.45 17.90 1.43
CA LYS A 116 -14.19 18.85 2.28
C LYS A 116 -13.26 19.76 3.08
N THR A 117 -12.27 19.21 3.77
CA THR A 117 -11.43 19.92 4.73
C THR A 117 -10.35 20.76 4.03
N LEU A 118 -9.64 20.17 3.07
CA LEU A 118 -8.58 20.85 2.33
C LEU A 118 -9.16 21.85 1.33
N GLY A 119 -10.27 21.49 0.68
CA GLY A 119 -11.01 22.40 -0.19
C GLY A 119 -11.80 23.48 0.56
N LYS A 120 -11.99 23.35 1.88
CA LYS A 120 -12.86 24.22 2.69
C LYS A 120 -14.25 24.35 2.06
N LEU A 121 -14.81 23.22 1.64
CA LEU A 121 -16.08 23.16 0.91
C LEU A 121 -17.27 23.00 1.89
N PRO A 122 -18.34 23.79 1.71
CA PRO A 122 -19.56 23.63 2.51
C PRO A 122 -20.29 22.32 2.17
N GLN A 123 -21.08 21.81 3.12
CA GLN A 123 -21.81 20.54 2.96
C GLN A 123 -22.72 20.52 1.72
N LYS A 124 -23.31 21.67 1.36
CA LYS A 124 -24.15 21.80 0.16
C LYS A 124 -23.42 21.36 -1.12
N ILE A 125 -22.14 21.72 -1.27
CA ILE A 125 -21.31 21.31 -2.42
C ILE A 125 -20.93 19.83 -2.28
N MET A 126 -20.59 19.40 -1.08
CA MET A 126 -20.18 18.02 -0.81
C MET A 126 -21.28 16.99 -1.05
N ASN A 127 -22.55 17.40 -1.09
CA ASN A 127 -23.67 16.50 -1.45
C ASN A 127 -23.63 16.07 -2.93
N ASP A 128 -22.97 16.85 -3.80
CA ASP A 128 -22.82 16.54 -5.23
C ASP A 128 -21.51 15.78 -5.53
N VAL A 129 -20.63 15.61 -4.53
CA VAL A 129 -19.37 14.89 -4.68
C VAL A 129 -19.61 13.39 -4.51
N ASN A 130 -19.51 12.65 -5.61
CA ASN A 130 -19.66 11.19 -5.61
C ASN A 130 -18.28 10.50 -5.71
N VAL A 131 -17.71 10.17 -4.55
CA VAL A 131 -16.42 9.46 -4.47
C VAL A 131 -16.57 8.02 -4.95
N ASP A 132 -17.65 7.32 -4.60
CA ASP A 132 -17.90 5.93 -5.00
C ASP A 132 -17.89 5.79 -6.54
N SER A 133 -18.60 6.68 -7.24
CA SER A 133 -18.64 6.66 -8.71
C SER A 133 -17.27 6.96 -9.34
N TRP A 134 -16.48 7.86 -8.76
CA TRP A 134 -15.14 8.15 -9.27
C TRP A 134 -14.20 6.96 -9.05
N THR A 135 -14.23 6.37 -7.86
CA THR A 135 -13.41 5.21 -7.50
C THR A 135 -13.74 4.00 -8.38
N GLU A 136 -15.03 3.73 -8.62
CA GLU A 136 -15.49 2.65 -9.50
C GLU A 136 -14.98 2.83 -10.94
N ASP A 137 -15.16 4.03 -11.51
CA ASP A 137 -14.69 4.37 -12.85
C ASP A 137 -13.16 4.28 -12.97
N PHE A 138 -12.45 4.80 -11.96
CA PHE A 138 -10.99 4.77 -11.90
C PHE A 138 -10.46 3.33 -11.92
N TYR A 139 -10.94 2.47 -11.03
CA TYR A 139 -10.46 1.08 -10.97
C TYR A 139 -10.86 0.27 -12.19
N THR A 140 -12.07 0.46 -12.72
CA THR A 140 -12.53 -0.21 -13.95
C THR A 140 -11.59 0.11 -15.12
N LYS A 141 -11.18 1.37 -15.27
CA LYS A 141 -10.27 1.79 -16.33
C LYS A 141 -8.82 1.36 -16.11
N MET A 142 -8.39 1.22 -14.86
CA MET A 142 -7.02 0.81 -14.52
C MET A 142 -6.81 -0.70 -14.50
N GLU A 143 -7.88 -1.50 -14.38
CA GLU A 143 -7.83 -2.96 -14.30
C GLU A 143 -6.92 -3.62 -15.37
N PRO A 144 -6.96 -3.22 -16.67
CA PRO A 144 -6.10 -3.83 -17.67
C PRO A 144 -4.60 -3.64 -17.42
N LEU A 145 -4.19 -2.53 -16.81
CA LEU A 145 -2.79 -2.28 -16.47
C LEU A 145 -2.40 -2.99 -15.18
N ILE A 146 -3.31 -3.10 -14.20
CA ILE A 146 -3.07 -3.85 -12.97
C ILE A 146 -2.79 -5.33 -13.31
N LYS A 147 -3.65 -5.94 -14.14
CA LYS A 147 -3.45 -7.31 -14.65
C LYS A 147 -2.09 -7.49 -15.31
N LEU A 148 -1.67 -6.50 -16.10
CA LEU A 148 -0.41 -6.54 -16.82
C LEU A 148 0.81 -6.38 -15.90
N ASP A 149 0.70 -5.59 -14.84
CA ASP A 149 1.77 -5.41 -13.84
C ASP A 149 1.95 -6.67 -13.00
N ILE A 150 0.84 -7.29 -12.56
CA ILE A 150 0.84 -8.59 -11.89
C ILE A 150 1.48 -9.65 -12.80
N TYR A 151 1.06 -9.72 -14.08
CA TYR A 151 1.65 -10.65 -15.04
C TYR A 151 3.16 -10.43 -15.19
N ASN A 152 3.57 -9.17 -15.37
CA ASN A 152 4.97 -8.81 -15.51
C ASN A 152 5.81 -9.25 -14.30
N HIS A 153 5.25 -9.15 -13.09
CA HIS A 153 5.88 -9.63 -11.86
C HIS A 153 5.99 -11.16 -11.81
N ILE A 154 4.87 -11.89 -11.97
CA ILE A 154 4.83 -13.37 -11.91
C ILE A 154 5.84 -13.99 -12.88
N TYR A 155 5.95 -13.44 -14.10
CA TYR A 155 6.85 -13.97 -15.13
C TYR A 155 8.24 -13.31 -15.14
N ARG A 156 8.57 -12.53 -14.09
CA ARG A 156 9.87 -11.89 -13.86
C ARG A 156 10.40 -11.15 -15.10
N LYS A 157 9.52 -10.41 -15.78
CA LYS A 157 9.82 -9.74 -17.06
C LYS A 157 10.57 -8.41 -16.88
N GLY A 158 10.52 -7.82 -15.69
CA GLY A 158 11.28 -6.62 -15.33
C GLY A 158 10.85 -5.34 -16.06
N ILE A 159 9.66 -5.31 -16.66
CA ILE A 159 9.14 -4.13 -17.37
C ILE A 159 8.37 -3.26 -16.40
N SER A 160 8.69 -1.97 -16.30
CA SER A 160 7.86 -1.03 -15.55
C SER A 160 6.53 -0.81 -16.28
N VAL A 161 5.44 -1.35 -15.74
CA VAL A 161 4.09 -1.21 -16.29
C VAL A 161 3.46 0.06 -15.74
N ILE A 162 3.16 0.10 -14.45
CA ILE A 162 2.63 1.27 -13.75
C ILE A 162 3.80 1.96 -13.03
N GLY A 163 3.96 3.27 -13.23
CA GLY A 163 4.93 4.09 -12.48
C GLY A 163 4.23 4.91 -11.39
N ASP A 164 4.91 5.86 -10.77
CA ASP A 164 4.37 6.56 -9.58
C ASP A 164 3.34 7.65 -9.90
N SER A 165 3.26 8.13 -11.14
CA SER A 165 2.39 9.26 -11.51
C SER A 165 1.20 8.84 -12.37
N ALA A 166 0.01 9.26 -11.94
CA ALA A 166 -1.23 9.04 -12.67
C ALA A 166 -1.43 10.02 -13.85
N ASP A 167 -0.67 11.11 -13.92
CA ASP A 167 -0.86 12.23 -14.85
C ASP A 167 -0.85 11.80 -16.33
N ARG A 168 0.01 10.84 -16.66
CA ARG A 168 0.15 10.33 -18.03
C ARG A 168 -1.16 9.73 -18.56
N PHE A 169 -2.02 9.21 -17.69
CA PHE A 169 -3.27 8.55 -18.08
C PHE A 169 -4.50 9.44 -17.95
N MET A 170 -4.37 10.65 -17.39
CA MET A 170 -5.50 11.59 -17.28
C MET A 170 -5.91 12.15 -18.65
N LYS A 171 -7.19 12.48 -18.84
CA LYS A 171 -7.70 13.13 -20.07
C LYS A 171 -6.97 14.46 -20.38
N SER A 172 -6.63 15.23 -19.35
CA SER A 172 -5.87 16.47 -19.46
C SER A 172 -5.19 16.80 -18.13
N ARG A 173 -4.29 17.80 -18.12
CA ARG A 173 -3.63 18.29 -16.88
C ARG A 173 -4.60 18.80 -15.81
N LYS A 174 -5.83 19.15 -16.19
CA LYS A 174 -6.88 19.66 -15.28
C LYS A 174 -7.98 18.63 -15.02
N SER A 175 -7.81 17.40 -15.50
CA SER A 175 -8.78 16.32 -15.36
C SER A 175 -8.37 15.37 -14.24
N ASN A 176 -9.36 14.83 -13.54
CA ASN A 176 -9.21 13.66 -12.65
C ASN A 176 -9.75 12.37 -13.27
N GLU A 177 -10.20 12.44 -14.52
CA GLU A 177 -10.74 11.31 -15.26
C GLU A 177 -9.63 10.64 -16.08
N ILE A 178 -9.57 9.31 -15.98
CA ILE A 178 -8.70 8.47 -16.78
C ILE A 178 -9.17 8.46 -18.24
N CYS A 179 -8.21 8.53 -19.16
CA CYS A 179 -8.42 8.42 -20.60
C CYS A 179 -8.21 6.99 -21.06
N GLU A 180 -9.30 6.28 -21.35
CA GLU A 180 -9.27 4.89 -21.83
C GLU A 180 -8.40 4.71 -23.08
N GLN A 181 -8.41 5.67 -24.01
CA GLN A 181 -7.55 5.60 -25.19
C GLN A 181 -6.06 5.58 -24.82
N LYS A 182 -5.64 6.37 -23.82
CA LYS A 182 -4.25 6.37 -23.34
C LYS A 182 -3.90 5.06 -22.64
N ILE A 183 -4.84 4.50 -21.87
CA ILE A 183 -4.68 3.19 -21.24
C ILE A 183 -4.49 2.11 -22.30
N THR A 184 -5.40 2.03 -23.28
CA THR A 184 -5.36 1.04 -24.36
C THR A 184 -4.10 1.15 -25.20
N SER A 185 -3.72 2.36 -25.64
CA SER A 185 -2.49 2.56 -26.40
C SER A 185 -1.26 2.14 -25.62
N TYR A 186 -1.17 2.49 -24.33
CA TYR A 186 -0.03 2.12 -23.51
C TYR A 186 0.01 0.62 -23.19
N LYS A 187 -1.15 0.02 -22.89
CA LYS A 187 -1.28 -1.44 -22.72
C LYS A 187 -0.70 -2.17 -23.92
N ASN A 188 -1.07 -1.78 -25.14
CA ASN A 188 -0.57 -2.43 -26.36
C ASN A 188 0.95 -2.29 -26.48
N THR A 189 1.52 -1.10 -26.19
CA THR A 189 2.98 -0.92 -26.17
C THR A 189 3.68 -1.82 -25.16
N ILE A 190 3.10 -2.04 -23.98
CA ILE A 190 3.69 -2.94 -22.97
C ILE A 190 3.56 -4.40 -23.40
N ILE A 191 2.42 -4.81 -23.96
CA ILE A 191 2.22 -6.16 -24.49
C ILE A 191 3.27 -6.48 -25.58
N GLU A 192 3.48 -5.55 -26.52
CA GLU A 192 4.52 -5.68 -27.54
C GLU A 192 5.91 -5.85 -26.92
N LYS A 193 6.24 -5.05 -25.89
CA LYS A 193 7.54 -5.17 -25.19
C LYS A 193 7.70 -6.47 -24.42
N LEU A 194 6.62 -7.01 -23.85
CA LEU A 194 6.62 -8.29 -23.15
C LEU A 194 6.76 -9.47 -24.12
N GLY A 195 6.38 -9.28 -25.39
CA GLY A 195 6.38 -10.33 -26.42
C GLY A 195 5.36 -11.42 -26.10
N VAL A 196 4.19 -11.05 -25.57
CA VAL A 196 3.14 -12.00 -25.14
C VAL A 196 1.85 -11.79 -25.89
N GLU A 197 1.14 -12.87 -26.18
CA GLU A 197 -0.22 -12.81 -26.71
C GLU A 197 -1.19 -12.30 -25.64
N PRO A 198 -2.11 -11.37 -25.94
CA PRO A 198 -3.07 -10.82 -24.98
C PRO A 198 -3.87 -11.89 -24.22
N ASP A 199 -4.26 -12.97 -24.89
CA ASP A 199 -5.06 -14.06 -24.31
C ASP A 199 -4.32 -14.83 -23.20
N ASN A 200 -2.98 -14.79 -23.19
CA ASN A 200 -2.16 -15.40 -22.14
C ASN A 200 -2.25 -14.63 -20.82
N ILE A 201 -2.52 -13.32 -20.88
CA ILE A 201 -2.65 -12.49 -19.68
C ILE A 201 -3.97 -12.83 -18.97
N ASP A 202 -5.10 -12.80 -19.68
CA ASP A 202 -6.40 -13.06 -19.06
C ASP A 202 -6.57 -14.52 -18.61
N SER A 203 -5.99 -15.48 -19.35
CA SER A 203 -6.01 -16.89 -18.95
C SER A 203 -5.20 -17.18 -17.68
N SER A 204 -4.13 -16.41 -17.40
CA SER A 204 -3.33 -16.54 -16.18
C SER A 204 -4.11 -16.28 -14.88
N PHE A 205 -5.28 -15.64 -14.97
CA PHE A 205 -6.07 -15.24 -13.81
C PHE A 205 -7.45 -15.92 -13.71
N LYS A 206 -7.87 -16.72 -14.70
CA LYS A 206 -9.24 -17.29 -14.79
C LYS A 206 -9.67 -18.14 -13.58
N SER A 207 -8.72 -18.75 -12.87
CA SER A 207 -9.00 -19.62 -11.72
C SER A 207 -8.93 -18.91 -10.37
N LYS A 208 -8.48 -17.65 -10.31
CA LYS A 208 -8.28 -16.91 -9.07
C LYS A 208 -9.37 -15.83 -8.94
N SER A 209 -10.05 -15.78 -7.80
CA SER A 209 -10.92 -14.64 -7.44
C SER A 209 -10.03 -13.50 -6.96
N ILE A 210 -9.51 -12.70 -7.91
CA ILE A 210 -8.62 -11.58 -7.61
C ILE A 210 -9.43 -10.30 -7.57
N GLU A 211 -9.36 -9.60 -6.44
CA GLU A 211 -9.88 -8.24 -6.35
C GLU A 211 -8.79 -7.24 -6.78
N TYR A 212 -8.74 -6.94 -8.08
CA TYR A 212 -7.66 -6.15 -8.70
C TYR A 212 -7.44 -4.77 -8.07
N ARG A 213 -8.47 -4.16 -7.46
CA ARG A 213 -8.39 -2.84 -6.83
C ARG A 213 -7.33 -2.74 -5.74
N LYS A 214 -7.07 -3.85 -5.06
CA LYS A 214 -6.09 -3.98 -3.98
C LYS A 214 -4.66 -4.04 -4.49
N TRP A 215 -4.47 -4.26 -5.78
CA TRP A 215 -3.16 -4.56 -6.37
C TRP A 215 -2.61 -3.43 -7.25
N LEU A 216 -3.13 -2.22 -7.09
CA LEU A 216 -2.60 -1.03 -7.76
C LEU A 216 -1.45 -0.44 -6.93
N ARG A 217 -0.33 -0.11 -7.58
CA ARG A 217 0.82 0.52 -6.91
C ARG A 217 0.43 1.74 -6.08
N GLY A 218 0.93 1.80 -4.84
CA GLY A 218 0.57 2.81 -3.85
C GLY A 218 0.78 4.25 -4.30
N HIS A 219 2.00 4.61 -4.68
CA HIS A 219 2.30 5.98 -5.13
C HIS A 219 1.46 6.42 -6.34
N PHE A 220 1.16 5.50 -7.26
CA PHE A 220 0.27 5.79 -8.38
C PHE A 220 -1.16 6.10 -7.90
N LEU A 221 -1.69 5.29 -6.99
CA LEU A 221 -3.00 5.50 -6.38
C LEU A 221 -3.03 6.85 -5.65
N PHE A 222 -2.01 7.14 -4.84
CA PHE A 222 -1.86 8.40 -4.14
C PHE A 222 -1.85 9.60 -5.10
N SER A 223 -1.10 9.50 -6.21
CA SER A 223 -1.06 10.52 -7.27
C SER A 223 -2.44 10.75 -7.89
N ALA A 224 -3.20 9.68 -8.17
CA ALA A 224 -4.55 9.78 -8.73
C ALA A 224 -5.54 10.43 -7.74
N VAL A 225 -5.47 10.06 -6.46
CA VAL A 225 -6.30 10.62 -5.39
C VAL A 225 -5.99 12.08 -5.15
N HIS A 226 -4.71 12.45 -5.11
CA HIS A 226 -4.26 13.84 -5.03
C HIS A 226 -4.87 14.69 -6.16
N ARG A 227 -4.83 14.16 -7.39
CA ARG A 227 -5.42 14.81 -8.56
C ARG A 227 -6.93 14.95 -8.42
N TYR A 228 -7.62 13.90 -7.97
CA TYR A 228 -9.07 13.93 -7.76
C TYR A 228 -9.48 14.98 -6.72
N ILE A 229 -8.80 15.03 -5.58
CA ILE A 229 -9.07 15.99 -4.52
C ILE A 229 -8.83 17.42 -5.02
N SER A 230 -7.65 17.67 -5.59
CA SER A 230 -7.25 19.01 -6.05
C SER A 230 -8.20 19.55 -7.12
N THR A 231 -8.50 18.75 -8.15
CA THR A 231 -9.39 19.18 -9.23
C THR A 231 -10.85 19.31 -8.81
N THR A 232 -11.34 18.48 -7.87
CA THR A 232 -12.69 18.60 -7.34
C THR A 232 -12.85 19.89 -6.53
N ALA A 233 -11.85 20.24 -5.72
CA ALA A 233 -11.84 21.53 -5.03
C ALA A 233 -11.75 22.71 -6.00
N GLU A 234 -10.88 22.64 -7.02
CA GLU A 234 -10.71 23.70 -8.01
C GLU A 234 -11.98 23.94 -8.84
N LYS A 235 -12.67 22.87 -9.27
CA LYS A 235 -13.98 22.96 -9.96
C LYS A 235 -15.02 23.71 -9.13
N ASN A 236 -14.87 23.71 -7.81
CA ASN A 236 -15.74 24.42 -6.85
C ASN A 236 -15.14 25.76 -6.39
N GLY A 237 -14.20 26.34 -7.16
CA GLY A 237 -13.65 27.67 -6.92
C GLY A 237 -12.61 27.74 -5.80
N LYS A 238 -12.07 26.59 -5.37
CA LYS A 238 -11.09 26.50 -4.27
C LYS A 238 -9.77 25.96 -4.80
N LYS A 239 -8.75 26.80 -4.85
CA LYS A 239 -7.40 26.36 -5.18
C LYS A 239 -6.76 25.72 -3.95
N VAL A 240 -6.43 24.44 -4.05
CA VAL A 240 -5.77 23.70 -2.99
C VAL A 240 -4.32 23.44 -3.41
N SER A 241 -3.38 23.98 -2.64
CA SER A 241 -1.98 23.60 -2.72
C SER A 241 -1.78 22.44 -1.77
N LEU A 242 -1.74 21.23 -2.31
CA LEU A 242 -1.71 19.99 -1.56
C LEU A 242 -0.29 19.41 -1.64
N SER A 243 0.48 19.50 -0.55
CA SER A 243 1.73 18.74 -0.46
C SER A 243 1.43 17.26 -0.24
N TYR A 244 2.40 16.40 -0.56
CA TYR A 244 2.34 14.97 -0.24
C TYR A 244 2.05 14.78 1.26
N GLU A 245 2.84 15.39 2.13
CA GLU A 245 2.67 15.30 3.59
C GLU A 245 1.29 15.73 4.09
N SER A 246 0.74 16.81 3.53
CA SER A 246 -0.58 17.30 3.94
C SER A 246 -1.68 16.31 3.58
N LEU A 247 -1.55 15.65 2.42
CA LEU A 247 -2.51 14.64 1.99
C LEU A 247 -2.36 13.36 2.80
N TYR A 248 -1.12 12.86 2.93
CA TYR A 248 -0.79 11.68 3.69
C TYR A 248 -1.33 11.80 5.11
N SER A 249 -0.98 12.89 5.81
CA SER A 249 -1.46 13.14 7.16
C SER A 249 -2.99 13.20 7.25
N ASN A 250 -3.68 13.81 6.27
CA ASN A 250 -5.14 13.90 6.29
C ASN A 250 -5.83 12.54 6.11
N LEU A 251 -5.31 11.73 5.18
CA LEU A 251 -5.81 10.39 4.91
C LEU A 251 -5.51 9.46 6.09
N MET A 252 -4.28 9.49 6.61
CA MET A 252 -3.87 8.65 7.74
C MET A 252 -4.66 8.94 9.02
N ASN A 253 -4.90 10.21 9.36
CA ASN A 253 -5.76 10.58 10.50
C ASN A 253 -7.20 10.07 10.35
N THR A 254 -7.71 10.07 9.11
CA THR A 254 -9.05 9.53 8.84
C THR A 254 -9.05 8.00 8.97
N PHE A 255 -8.02 7.35 8.43
CA PHE A 255 -7.81 5.92 8.53
C PHE A 255 -7.72 5.47 9.99
N GLU A 256 -6.89 6.12 10.82
CA GLU A 256 -6.79 5.82 12.26
C GLU A 256 -8.15 5.86 12.96
N SER A 257 -8.95 6.88 12.66
CA SER A 257 -10.28 7.04 13.25
C SER A 257 -11.27 5.95 12.82
N ASN A 258 -11.09 5.41 11.60
CA ASN A 258 -12.02 4.48 10.97
C ASN A 258 -11.58 3.01 11.11
N PHE A 259 -10.28 2.75 11.29
CA PHE A 259 -9.74 1.42 11.47
C PHE A 259 -10.17 0.88 12.84
N THR A 260 -11.17 0.02 12.80
CA THR A 260 -11.85 -0.58 13.96
C THR A 260 -12.18 -2.02 13.60
N ASN A 261 -12.69 -2.81 14.54
CA ASN A 261 -13.08 -4.20 14.29
C ASN A 261 -14.15 -4.39 13.20
N THR A 262 -14.80 -3.31 12.74
CA THR A 262 -15.74 -3.33 11.60
C THR A 262 -15.10 -3.00 10.26
N HIS A 263 -13.83 -2.57 10.24
CA HIS A 263 -13.11 -2.31 9.00
C HIS A 263 -12.90 -3.62 8.23
N ILE A 264 -13.11 -3.61 6.91
CA ILE A 264 -13.08 -4.82 6.08
C ILE A 264 -11.76 -5.58 6.17
N GLU A 265 -10.68 -4.85 6.44
CA GLU A 265 -9.30 -5.35 6.51
C GLU A 265 -8.82 -5.62 7.93
N PHE A 266 -9.61 -5.28 8.95
CA PHE A 266 -9.21 -5.45 10.35
C PHE A 266 -8.83 -6.90 10.65
N ASN A 267 -9.66 -7.84 10.22
CA ASN A 267 -9.44 -9.26 10.48
C ASN A 267 -8.16 -9.78 9.81
N HIS A 268 -7.76 -9.24 8.65
CA HIS A 268 -6.49 -9.62 8.02
C HIS A 268 -5.33 -9.31 8.95
N TYR A 269 -5.25 -8.07 9.43
CA TYR A 269 -4.16 -7.65 10.31
C TYR A 269 -4.23 -8.32 11.68
N HIS A 270 -5.43 -8.43 12.26
CA HIS A 270 -5.63 -9.10 13.54
C HIS A 270 -5.13 -10.54 13.52
N GLU A 271 -5.54 -11.33 12.52
CA GLU A 271 -5.14 -12.73 12.43
C GLU A 271 -3.66 -12.88 12.09
N LYS A 272 -3.09 -12.01 11.23
CA LYS A 272 -1.66 -12.03 10.94
C LYS A 272 -0.82 -11.73 12.18
N ILE A 273 -1.19 -10.71 12.96
CA ILE A 273 -0.46 -10.35 14.18
C ILE A 273 -0.64 -11.41 15.27
N LYS A 274 -1.84 -11.97 15.42
CA LYS A 274 -2.11 -13.03 16.37
C LYS A 274 -1.37 -14.33 16.04
N ALA A 275 -1.11 -14.58 14.76
CA ALA A 275 -0.34 -15.73 14.31
C ALA A 275 1.17 -15.57 14.53
N ILE A 276 1.67 -14.37 14.86
CA ILE A 276 3.09 -14.14 15.16
C ILE A 276 3.48 -15.04 16.32
N ASN A 277 4.33 -16.01 16.04
CA ASN A 277 4.91 -16.86 17.05
C ASN A 277 6.32 -16.33 17.36
N MET A 278 6.41 -15.46 18.37
CA MET A 278 7.69 -15.15 18.99
C MET A 278 8.00 -16.30 19.96
N PRO A 279 9.11 -17.02 19.86
CA PRO A 279 9.52 -17.94 20.93
C PRO A 279 9.56 -17.19 22.26
N HIS A 280 8.59 -17.48 23.13
CA HIS A 280 8.46 -16.83 24.42
C HIS A 280 9.55 -17.30 25.41
N GLU A 281 10.12 -16.30 26.08
CA GLU A 281 10.82 -16.31 27.38
C GLU A 281 12.19 -17.01 27.47
N MET A 282 13.26 -16.21 27.39
CA MET A 282 14.31 -16.33 28.40
C MET A 282 13.71 -15.83 29.73
N LYS A 283 13.35 -16.75 30.61
CA LYS A 283 13.10 -16.47 32.03
C LYS A 283 14.33 -15.89 32.71
#